data_AF-A0A953IC77-F1
#
_entry.id   AF-A0A953IC77-F1
#
_cell.length_a   1.000
_cell.length_b   1.000
_cell.length_c   1.000
_cell.angle_alpha   90.00
_cell.angle_beta   90.00
_cell.angle_gamma   90.00
#
_symmetry.space_group_name_H-M   'P 1'
#
loop_
_entity.id
_entity.type
_entity.pdbx_description
1 polymer ?
#
loop_
_entity_poly.entity_id
_entity_poly.type
_entity_poly.pdbx_seq_one_letter_code
_entity_poly.pdbx_strand_id
1 'polypeptide(L)'
;FLEVARRAGDYALVGLATSVHLDAEGCIDDLRLVFLSVGDGPVAVQAAEGLIGRRPSSEAIEALCAAVRREVQPADDIHASADYRRHLAGVLTRRTLDLALAKTSVGGS
;
A
#
# COMPACT_ATOMS: atom_id res chain seq x y z
N PHE A 1 0.79 9.29 12.35
CA PHE A 1 0.05 9.52 11.09
C PHE A 1 0.98 10.22 10.10
N LEU A 2 1.31 9.57 8.98
CA LEU A 2 2.15 10.17 7.94
C LEU A 2 1.53 9.87 6.57
N GLU A 3 1.17 10.93 5.86
CA GLU A 3 0.71 10.87 4.48
C GLU A 3 1.93 10.99 3.54
N VAL A 4 2.25 9.91 2.82
CA VAL A 4 3.34 9.92 1.82
C VAL A 4 2.71 9.95 0.43
N ALA A 5 2.37 11.15 -0.06
CA ALA A 5 1.96 11.36 -1.44
C ALA A 5 3.19 11.77 -2.29
N ARG A 6 3.85 10.83 -2.98
CA ARG A 6 4.88 11.17 -3.96
C ARG A 6 4.25 11.49 -5.32
N ARG A 7 4.31 12.75 -5.73
CA ARG A 7 3.91 13.21 -7.08
C ARG A 7 5.07 13.08 -8.06
N ALA A 8 4.95 12.19 -9.03
CA ALA A 8 5.57 12.34 -10.34
C ALA A 8 4.50 11.99 -11.38
N GLY A 9 4.16 12.94 -12.26
CA GLY A 9 3.24 12.84 -13.41
C GLY A 9 2.17 11.74 -13.38
N ASP A 10 2.57 10.50 -13.64
CA ASP A 10 1.67 9.34 -13.75
C ASP A 10 1.16 8.80 -12.40
N TYR A 11 1.92 8.97 -11.30
CA TYR A 11 1.44 8.68 -9.93
C TYR A 11 0.38 9.69 -9.45
N ALA A 12 0.21 10.82 -10.15
CA ALA A 12 -0.89 11.73 -9.82
C ALA A 12 -2.27 11.09 -10.08
N LEU A 13 -2.32 10.01 -10.87
CA LEU A 13 -3.54 9.25 -11.15
C LEU A 13 -3.93 8.29 -10.02
N VAL A 14 -2.98 7.83 -9.19
CA VAL A 14 -3.25 6.86 -8.11
C VAL A 14 -2.41 7.23 -6.89
N GLY A 15 -3.07 7.61 -5.80
CA GLY A 15 -2.45 7.82 -4.49
C GLY A 15 -2.58 6.59 -3.60
N LEU A 16 -1.67 6.43 -2.64
CA LEU A 16 -1.78 5.41 -1.59
C LEU A 16 -1.33 6.00 -0.26
N ALA A 17 -2.21 5.95 0.74
CA ALA A 17 -1.86 6.17 2.13
C ALA A 17 -1.57 4.83 2.81
N THR A 18 -0.48 4.78 3.59
CA THR A 18 -0.05 3.57 4.31
C THR A 18 0.23 3.91 5.77
N SER A 19 -0.35 3.13 6.67
CA SER A 19 -0.07 3.16 8.10
C SER A 19 0.34 1.76 8.53
N VAL A 20 1.45 1.64 9.26
CA VAL A 20 1.91 0.38 9.83
C VAL A 20 2.33 0.61 11.28
N HIS A 21 1.92 -0.30 12.15
CA HIS A 21 2.36 -0.40 13.53
C HIS A 21 3.09 -1.73 13.71
N LEU A 22 4.25 -1.70 14.35
CA LEU A 22 4.98 -2.89 14.74
C LEU A 22 4.90 -3.03 16.26
N ASP A 23 4.69 -4.25 16.74
CA ASP A 23 4.80 -4.57 18.16
C ASP A 23 6.26 -4.62 18.63
N ALA A 24 6.46 -4.90 19.93
CA ALA A 24 7.79 -5.01 20.54
C ALA A 24 8.65 -6.14 19.96
N GLU A 25 8.02 -7.12 19.30
CA GLU A 25 8.68 -8.26 18.67
C GLU A 25 8.98 -8.01 17.18
N GLY A 26 8.59 -6.84 16.66
CA GLY A 26 8.75 -6.46 15.26
C GLY A 26 7.74 -7.12 14.32
N CYS A 27 6.65 -7.67 14.85
CA CYS A 27 5.51 -8.17 14.08
C CYS A 27 4.53 -7.03 13.79
N ILE A 28 3.79 -7.12 12.70
CA ILE A 28 2.79 -6.12 12.31
C ILE A 28 1.56 -6.26 13.22
N ASP A 29 1.27 -5.22 14.00
CA ASP A 29 0.10 -5.18 14.90
C ASP A 29 -1.11 -4.46 14.26
N ASP A 30 -0.85 -3.43 13.44
CA ASP A 30 -1.86 -2.77 12.60
C ASP A 30 -1.25 -2.44 11.23
N LEU A 31 -2.01 -2.66 10.16
CA LEU A 31 -1.64 -2.29 8.80
C LEU A 31 -2.87 -1.79 8.05
N ARG A 32 -2.80 -0.55 7.56
CA ARG A 32 -3.84 0.07 6.74
C ARG A 32 -3.26 0.59 5.45
N LEU A 33 -3.94 0.25 4.37
CA LEU A 33 -3.64 0.70 3.01
C LEU A 33 -4.91 1.31 2.42
N VAL A 34 -4.84 2.57 2.01
CA VAL A 34 -5.98 3.29 1.43
C VAL A 34 -5.56 3.92 0.11
N PHE A 35 -6.10 3.40 -0.99
CA PHE A 35 -5.91 3.97 -2.31
C PHE A 35 -6.80 5.18 -2.52
N LEU A 36 -6.24 6.18 -3.19
CA LEU A 36 -6.90 7.41 -3.62
C LEU A 36 -6.88 7.45 -5.15
N SER A 37 -7.95 7.97 -5.77
CA SER A 37 -8.01 8.16 -7.22
C SER A 37 -8.00 6.85 -8.07
N VAL A 38 -8.39 5.71 -7.48
CA VAL A 38 -8.54 4.41 -8.19
C VAL A 38 -9.99 4.07 -8.57
N GLY A 39 -10.94 4.94 -8.25
CA GLY A 39 -12.38 4.79 -8.49
C GLY A 39 -13.16 6.02 -7.99
N ASP A 40 -14.48 5.89 -7.74
CA ASP A 40 -15.36 7.00 -7.30
C ASP A 40 -15.08 7.51 -5.88
N GLY A 41 -14.16 6.88 -5.14
CA GLY A 41 -13.81 7.23 -3.77
C GLY A 41 -12.56 6.51 -3.27
N PRO A 42 -12.15 6.77 -2.02
CA PRO A 42 -11.03 6.08 -1.40
C PRO A 42 -11.34 4.58 -1.22
N VAL A 43 -10.37 3.72 -1.54
CA VAL A 43 -10.52 2.25 -1.44
C VAL A 43 -9.56 1.71 -0.38
N ALA A 44 -10.11 1.16 0.70
CA ALA A 44 -9.33 0.49 1.74
C ALA A 44 -9.06 -0.97 1.34
N VAL A 45 -7.79 -1.38 1.41
CA VAL A 45 -7.38 -2.75 1.03
C VAL A 45 -7.50 -3.70 2.21
N GLN A 46 -8.36 -4.70 2.07
CA GLN A 46 -8.59 -5.76 3.04
C GLN A 46 -7.46 -6.79 3.05
N ALA A 47 -6.78 -7.01 1.93
CA ALA A 47 -5.63 -7.93 1.87
C ALA A 47 -4.50 -7.58 2.86
N ALA A 48 -4.44 -6.33 3.34
CA ALA A 48 -3.52 -5.91 4.39
C ALA A 48 -3.68 -6.70 5.70
N GLU A 49 -4.89 -7.16 6.02
CA GLU A 49 -5.18 -7.92 7.25
C GLU A 49 -4.40 -9.25 7.31
N GLY A 50 -4.07 -9.83 6.15
CA GLY A 50 -3.29 -11.07 6.07
C GLY A 50 -1.84 -10.98 6.57
N LEU A 51 -1.37 -9.77 6.89
CA LEU A 51 -0.05 -9.53 7.46
C LEU A 51 -0.06 -9.28 8.97
N ILE A 52 -1.23 -9.11 9.59
CA ILE A 52 -1.31 -8.90 11.05
C ILE A 52 -0.76 -10.13 11.78
N GLY A 53 0.06 -9.88 12.81
CA GLY A 53 0.78 -10.89 13.58
C GLY A 53 2.00 -11.48 12.87
N ARG A 54 2.38 -11.00 11.68
CA ARG A 54 3.54 -11.51 10.92
C ARG A 54 4.66 -10.49 10.91
N ARG A 55 5.92 -10.97 10.92
CA ARG A 55 7.07 -10.11 10.66
C ARG A 55 7.07 -9.67 9.19
N PRO A 56 7.39 -8.39 8.91
CA PRO A 56 7.54 -7.93 7.54
C PRO A 56 8.73 -8.65 6.89
N SER A 57 8.48 -9.33 5.78
CA SER A 57 9.50 -9.96 4.95
C SER A 57 9.25 -9.62 3.48
N SER A 58 10.29 -9.68 2.64
CA SER A 58 10.16 -9.43 1.20
C SER A 58 9.09 -10.32 0.56
N GLU A 59 9.03 -11.59 0.96
CA GLU A 59 8.02 -12.55 0.47
C GLU A 59 6.61 -12.17 0.90
N ALA A 60 6.42 -11.79 2.16
CA ALA A 60 5.12 -11.39 2.70
C ALA A 60 4.61 -10.09 2.03
N ILE A 61 5.53 -9.14 1.79
CA ILE A 61 5.24 -7.90 1.07
C ILE A 61 4.90 -8.17 -0.40
N GLU A 62 5.60 -9.09 -1.06
CA GLU A 62 5.29 -9.50 -2.44
C GLU A 62 3.92 -10.16 -2.55
N ALA A 63 3.59 -11.05 -1.62
CA ALA A 63 2.26 -11.67 -1.54
C ALA A 63 1.16 -10.62 -1.35
N LEU A 64 1.37 -9.63 -0.48
CA LEU A 64 0.45 -8.51 -0.31
C LEU A 64 0.30 -7.70 -1.60
N CYS A 65 1.39 -7.37 -2.28
CA CYS A 65 1.33 -6.64 -3.55
C CYS A 65 0.53 -7.39 -4.62
N ALA A 66 0.68 -8.72 -4.68
CA ALA A 66 -0.12 -9.56 -5.57
C ALA A 66 -1.60 -9.56 -5.19
N ALA A 67 -1.92 -9.61 -3.89
CA ALA A 67 -3.29 -9.54 -3.39
C ALA A 67 -3.94 -8.18 -3.70
N VAL A 68 -3.23 -7.07 -3.47
CA VAL A 68 -3.69 -5.71 -3.80
C VAL A 68 -4.01 -5.58 -5.29
N ARG A 69 -3.17 -6.11 -6.18
CA ARG A 69 -3.43 -6.07 -7.63
C ARG A 69 -4.73 -6.78 -8.03
N ARG A 70 -5.16 -7.79 -7.25
CA ARG A 70 -6.40 -8.53 -7.47
C ARG A 70 -7.61 -7.82 -6.85
N GLU A 71 -7.40 -7.16 -5.73
CA GLU A 71 -8.44 -6.45 -4.99
C GLU A 71 -8.80 -5.10 -5.62
N VAL A 72 -7.80 -4.37 -6.12
CA VAL A 72 -8.03 -3.09 -6.81
C VAL A 72 -8.63 -3.38 -8.20
N GLN A 73 -9.90 -3.04 -8.36
CA GLN A 73 -10.66 -3.19 -9.60
C GLN A 73 -11.04 -1.82 -10.15
N PRO A 74 -10.08 -1.10 -10.77
CA PRO A 74 -10.37 0.22 -11.27
C PRO A 74 -11.21 0.11 -12.55
N ALA A 75 -12.22 0.96 -12.71
CA ALA A 75 -12.98 1.05 -13.95
C ALA A 75 -12.05 1.44 -15.11
N ASP A 76 -12.27 0.92 -16.31
CA ASP A 76 -11.57 1.41 -17.51
C ASP A 76 -12.03 2.84 -17.79
N ASP A 77 -11.07 3.74 -18.06
CA ASP A 77 -11.35 5.13 -18.38
C ASP A 77 -10.36 5.62 -19.44
N ILE A 78 -10.75 6.63 -20.22
CA ILE A 78 -10.01 7.21 -21.34
C ILE A 78 -8.61 7.73 -20.95
N HIS A 79 -8.36 7.93 -19.67
CA HIS A 79 -7.12 8.48 -19.13
C HIS A 79 -6.03 7.44 -18.80
N ALA A 80 -6.41 6.18 -18.56
CA ALA A 80 -5.47 5.07 -18.34
C ALA A 80 -6.21 3.72 -18.35
N SER A 81 -5.56 2.63 -18.75
CA SER A 81 -6.16 1.29 -18.69
C SER A 81 -6.28 0.78 -17.25
N ALA A 82 -7.27 -0.07 -16.99
CA ALA A 82 -7.43 -0.70 -15.67
C ALA A 82 -6.19 -1.50 -15.27
N ASP A 83 -5.53 -2.16 -16.24
CA ASP A 83 -4.30 -2.91 -16.02
C ASP A 83 -3.14 -2.02 -15.59
N TYR A 84 -3.01 -0.82 -16.16
CA TYR A 84 -2.00 0.14 -15.74
C TYR A 84 -2.22 0.59 -14.29
N ARG A 85 -3.47 0.90 -13.91
CA ARG A 85 -3.81 1.27 -12.52
C ARG A 85 -3.58 0.11 -11.53
N ARG A 86 -3.92 -1.12 -11.90
CA ARG A 86 -3.60 -2.32 -11.08
C ARG A 86 -2.10 -2.47 -10.89
N HIS A 87 -1.33 -2.35 -11.96
CA HIS A 87 0.13 -2.41 -11.88
C HIS A 87 0.68 -1.34 -10.91
N LEU A 88 0.25 -0.09 -11.08
CA LEU A 88 0.62 1.01 -10.20
C LEU A 88 0.23 0.76 -8.74
N ALA A 89 -0.95 0.20 -8.47
CA ALA A 89 -1.38 -0.12 -7.11
C ALA A 89 -0.40 -1.06 -6.39
N GLY A 90 0.06 -2.12 -7.06
CA GLY A 90 1.07 -3.01 -6.49
C GLY A 90 2.43 -2.34 -6.29
N VAL A 91 2.87 -1.49 -7.24
CA VAL A 91 4.14 -0.75 -7.13
C VAL A 91 4.11 0.23 -5.95
N LEU A 92 3.01 0.97 -5.81
CA LEU A 92 2.83 1.92 -4.72
C LEU A 92 2.78 1.20 -3.38
N THR A 93 2.07 0.07 -3.28
CA THR A 93 2.01 -0.74 -2.05
C THR A 93 3.38 -1.09 -1.52
N ARG A 94 4.25 -1.65 -2.37
CA ARG A 94 5.62 -1.99 -1.96
C ARG A 94 6.38 -0.76 -1.49
N ARG A 95 6.36 0.30 -2.30
CA ARG A 95 7.12 1.52 -2.00
C ARG A 95 6.69 2.21 -0.71
N THR A 96 5.38 2.37 -0.49
CA THR A 96 4.87 3.07 0.70
C THR A 96 5.06 2.22 1.95
N LEU A 97 4.91 0.89 1.86
CA LEU A 97 5.17 -0.02 2.97
C LEU A 97 6.65 -0.05 3.35
N ASP A 98 7.56 -0.15 2.38
CA ASP A 98 9.01 -0.09 2.62
C ASP A 98 9.39 1.22 3.32
N LEU A 99 8.84 2.35 2.86
CA LEU A 99 9.06 3.65 3.48
C LEU A 99 8.48 3.76 4.89
N ALA A 100 7.32 3.16 5.13
CA ALA A 100 6.68 3.17 6.44
C ALA A 100 7.47 2.33 7.45
N LEU A 101 7.87 1.11 7.05
CA LEU A 101 8.70 0.22 7.86
C LEU A 101 10.06 0.83 8.20
N ALA A 102 10.72 1.48 7.24
CA ALA A 102 11.99 2.17 7.46
C ALA A 102 11.90 3.32 8.46
N LYS A 103 10.71 3.90 8.66
CA LYS A 103 10.47 4.96 9.65
C LYS A 103 10.14 4.38 11.02
N THR A 104 9.46 3.25 11.09
CA THR A 104 9.18 2.56 12.36
C THR A 104 10.48 2.07 13.02
N SER A 105 11.49 1.71 12.22
CA SER A 105 12.84 1.35 12.73
C SER A 105 13.66 2.53 13.27
N VAL A 106 13.19 3.79 13.17
CA VAL A 106 13.94 5.00 13.58
C VAL A 106 13.39 5.63 14.87
N GLY A 107 12.34 5.05 15.48
CA GLY A 107 11.65 5.61 16.65
C GLY A 107 12.00 4.99 18.00
N GLY A 108 13.19 4.41 18.18
CA GLY A 108 13.64 3.79 19.42
C GLY A 108 14.86 4.45 20.03
N SER A 109 14.68 5.61 20.68
CA SER A 109 15.59 6.16 21.70
C SER A 109 14.80 7.08 22.63
#